data_AF-A0A6P0XMV6-F1
#
_entry.id   AF-A0A6P0XMV6-F1
#
_cell.length_a   1.000
_cell.length_b   1.000
_cell.length_c   1.000
_cell.angle_alpha   90.00
_cell.angle_beta   90.00
_cell.angle_gamma   90.00
#
_symmetry.space_group_name_H-M   'P 1'
#
loop_
_entity.id
_entity.type
_entity.pdbx_description
1 polymer ?
#
loop_
_entity_poly.entity_id
_entity_poly.type
_entity_poly.pdbx_seq_one_letter_code
_entity_poly.pdbx_strand_id
1 'polypeptide(L)'
;MTFEQIWQRSDLLGTQIITRDKGKRLGVVSQLWVDVDRREVVAIGLRDNILAVAGIPKFMFLENIREIGDVILVDDEEVVEEDIDPEAYSSLINSEVLTENGELLGRVRGFKFDTTDGKVLSLIIASIGIPQIPEQIISTYELSIDEIVSSGPNRLIVFEGSEEKLKQLTVGVLERLGLGEAPWQKEEDGLY
;
A
#
# COMPACT_ATOMS: atom_id res chain seq x y z
N MET A 1 -22.30 -3.33 -15.39
CA MET A 1 -21.71 -3.97 -14.21
C MET A 1 -20.22 -3.76 -14.34
N THR A 2 -19.68 -2.76 -13.63
CA THR A 2 -18.23 -2.57 -13.48
C THR A 2 -17.74 -3.70 -12.57
N PHE A 3 -16.80 -4.51 -13.05
CA PHE A 3 -16.12 -5.48 -12.20
C PHE A 3 -15.17 -4.70 -11.30
N GLU A 4 -15.41 -4.68 -10.00
CA GLU A 4 -14.44 -4.15 -9.04
C GLU A 4 -13.18 -5.02 -9.12
N GLN A 5 -12.07 -4.44 -9.57
CA GLN A 5 -10.77 -5.10 -9.60
C GLN A 5 -10.00 -4.63 -8.37
N ILE A 6 -10.32 -5.24 -7.24
CA ILE A 6 -9.66 -4.93 -5.97
C ILE A 6 -8.35 -5.72 -5.89
N TRP A 7 -7.24 -4.99 -5.77
CA TRP A 7 -5.90 -5.56 -5.64
C TRP A 7 -5.23 -5.07 -4.36
N GLN A 8 -4.36 -5.88 -3.78
CA GLN A 8 -3.40 -5.40 -2.79
C GLN A 8 -2.16 -4.86 -3.49
N ARG A 9 -1.55 -3.82 -2.93
CA ARG A 9 -0.27 -3.28 -3.43
C ARG A 9 0.77 -4.39 -3.67
N SER A 10 0.86 -5.36 -2.76
CA SER A 10 1.80 -6.49 -2.85
C SER A 10 1.62 -7.34 -4.10
N ASP A 11 0.39 -7.46 -4.61
CA ASP A 11 0.05 -8.31 -5.74
C ASP A 11 0.58 -7.73 -7.07
N LEU A 12 0.75 -6.41 -7.15
CA LEU A 12 1.32 -5.76 -8.33
C LEU A 12 2.85 -5.68 -8.28
N LEU A 13 3.47 -5.75 -7.10
CA LEU A 13 4.91 -5.60 -6.98
C LEU A 13 5.66 -6.74 -7.69
N GLY A 14 6.67 -6.39 -8.47
CA GLY A 14 7.50 -7.33 -9.23
C GLY A 14 6.87 -7.80 -10.55
N THR A 15 5.60 -7.47 -10.80
CA THR A 15 4.91 -7.80 -12.04
C THR A 15 5.56 -7.10 -13.23
N GLN A 16 5.71 -7.81 -14.35
CA GLN A 16 6.32 -7.25 -15.56
C GLN A 16 5.33 -6.36 -16.30
N ILE A 17 5.83 -5.26 -16.85
CA ILE A 17 5.05 -4.36 -17.70
C ILE A 17 5.49 -4.57 -19.15
N ILE A 18 4.54 -4.89 -20.03
CA ILE A 18 4.78 -5.30 -21.41
C ILE A 18 3.86 -4.53 -22.37
N THR A 19 4.40 -4.07 -23.49
CA THR A 19 3.60 -3.40 -24.53
C THR A 19 2.76 -4.39 -25.35
N ARG A 20 1.53 -4.02 -25.68
CA ARG A 20 0.62 -4.84 -26.49
C ARG A 20 1.01 -4.85 -27.96
N ASP A 21 1.58 -3.75 -28.45
CA ASP A 21 1.94 -3.57 -29.85
C ASP A 21 3.09 -4.48 -30.31
N LYS A 22 4.15 -4.57 -29.50
CA LYS A 22 5.44 -5.19 -29.84
C LYS A 22 5.86 -6.29 -28.87
N GLY A 23 5.14 -6.50 -27.76
CA GLY A 23 5.54 -7.45 -26.72
C GLY A 23 6.84 -7.02 -26.02
N LYS A 24 7.15 -5.73 -26.01
CA LYS A 24 8.40 -5.24 -25.41
C LYS A 24 8.22 -5.12 -23.91
N ARG A 25 9.18 -5.64 -23.15
CA ARG A 25 9.24 -5.44 -21.70
C ARG A 25 9.76 -4.04 -21.37
N LEU A 26 8.95 -3.25 -20.68
CA LEU A 26 9.30 -1.90 -20.21
C LEU A 26 10.01 -1.92 -18.86
N GLY A 27 9.71 -2.91 -18.02
CA GLY A 27 10.31 -3.03 -16.69
C GLY A 27 9.52 -3.97 -15.78
N VAL A 28 9.72 -3.78 -14.48
CA VAL A 28 8.93 -4.41 -13.40
C VAL A 28 8.40 -3.34 -12.47
N VAL A 29 7.21 -3.57 -11.94
CA VAL A 29 6.61 -2.74 -10.88
C VAL A 29 7.51 -2.79 -9.66
N SER A 30 7.92 -1.62 -9.18
CA SER A 30 8.77 -1.48 -7.99
C SER A 30 8.09 -0.76 -6.84
N GLN A 31 7.12 0.11 -7.13
CA GLN A 31 6.43 0.96 -6.16
C GLN A 31 5.09 1.41 -6.76
N LEU A 32 4.12 1.70 -5.90
CA LEU A 32 2.89 2.42 -6.25
C LEU A 32 2.89 3.76 -5.53
N TRP A 33 2.44 4.81 -6.23
CA TRP A 33 2.39 6.18 -5.76
C TRP A 33 0.95 6.61 -5.54
N VAL A 34 0.70 7.17 -4.35
CA VAL A 34 -0.62 7.56 -3.90
C VAL A 34 -0.67 9.07 -3.70
N ASP A 35 -1.66 9.70 -4.30
CA ASP A 35 -2.14 11.01 -3.90
C ASP A 35 -3.02 10.78 -2.66
N VAL A 36 -2.51 11.18 -1.49
CA VAL A 36 -3.17 10.91 -0.20
C VAL A 36 -4.40 11.81 0.00
N ASP A 37 -4.39 13.00 -0.59
CA ASP A 37 -5.50 13.95 -0.49
C ASP A 37 -6.69 13.46 -1.32
N ARG A 38 -6.41 12.91 -2.51
CA ARG A 38 -7.43 12.29 -3.38
C ARG A 38 -7.74 10.85 -3.00
N ARG A 39 -6.89 10.21 -2.18
CA ARG A 39 -6.96 8.79 -1.80
C ARG A 39 -6.92 7.87 -3.02
N GLU A 40 -6.07 8.21 -3.99
CA GLU A 40 -5.99 7.54 -5.29
C GLU A 40 -4.54 7.12 -5.59
N VAL A 41 -4.37 5.88 -6.05
CA VAL A 41 -3.13 5.44 -6.71
C VAL A 41 -3.08 6.13 -8.06
N VAL A 42 -2.07 6.98 -8.26
CA VAL A 42 -1.92 7.78 -9.46
C VAL A 42 -0.90 7.20 -10.43
N ALA A 43 0.16 6.59 -9.90
CA ALA A 43 1.28 6.16 -10.71
C ALA A 43 1.97 4.91 -10.15
N ILE A 44 2.71 4.26 -11.03
CA ILE A 44 3.53 3.09 -10.79
C ILE A 44 4.98 3.46 -11.05
N GLY A 45 5.88 3.12 -10.13
CA GLY A 45 7.31 3.20 -10.33
C GLY A 45 7.85 1.93 -10.98
N LEU A 46 8.67 2.08 -12.02
CA LEU A 46 9.28 0.99 -12.78
C LEU A 46 10.78 0.86 -12.47
N ARG A 47 11.28 -0.37 -12.55
CA ARG A 47 12.72 -0.66 -12.62
C ARG A 47 13.01 -1.59 -13.78
N ASP A 48 14.20 -1.49 -14.36
CA ASP A 48 14.61 -2.36 -15.48
C ASP A 48 14.64 -3.84 -15.05
N ASN A 49 15.07 -4.11 -13.81
CA ASN A 49 15.02 -5.44 -13.20
C ASN A 49 14.82 -5.37 -11.67
N ILE A 50 14.45 -6.50 -11.06
CA ILE A 50 14.10 -6.59 -9.62
C ILE A 50 15.29 -6.26 -8.71
N LEU A 51 16.52 -6.50 -9.16
CA LEU A 51 17.76 -6.31 -8.40
C LEU A 51 18.47 -5.00 -8.71
N ALA A 52 17.90 -4.15 -9.58
CA ALA A 52 18.52 -2.91 -10.00
C ALA A 52 18.44 -1.90 -8.86
N VAL A 53 19.60 -1.57 -8.29
CA VAL A 53 19.78 -0.52 -7.29
C VAL A 53 20.12 0.82 -7.96
N ALA A 54 20.57 0.80 -9.21
CA ALA A 54 20.97 1.97 -9.99
C ALA A 54 20.13 2.07 -11.28
N GLY A 55 19.63 3.28 -11.55
CA GLY A 55 18.81 3.60 -12.73
C GLY A 55 18.07 4.92 -12.51
N ILE A 56 17.71 5.60 -13.59
CA ILE A 56 16.82 6.76 -13.54
C ILE A 56 15.44 6.23 -13.12
N PRO A 57 14.78 6.83 -12.11
CA PRO A 57 13.45 6.42 -11.71
C PRO A 57 12.50 6.64 -12.89
N LYS A 58 11.83 5.56 -13.31
CA LYS A 58 10.82 5.58 -14.37
C LYS A 58 9.45 5.44 -13.74
N PHE A 59 8.46 6.10 -14.31
CA PHE A 59 7.10 6.07 -13.82
C PHE A 59 6.11 5.84 -14.95
N MET A 60 4.87 5.51 -14.58
CA MET A 60 3.75 5.35 -15.48
C MET A 60 2.47 5.66 -14.74
N PHE A 61 1.55 6.39 -15.34
CA PHE A 61 0.23 6.62 -14.75
C PHE A 61 -0.60 5.33 -14.71
N LEU A 62 -1.40 5.16 -13.65
CA LEU A 62 -2.24 3.97 -13.49
C LEU A 62 -3.24 3.82 -14.65
N GLU A 63 -3.73 4.92 -15.21
CA GLU A 63 -4.68 4.94 -16.34
C GLU A 63 -4.14 4.32 -17.63
N ASN A 64 -2.81 4.18 -17.75
CA ASN A 64 -2.18 3.56 -18.90
C ASN A 64 -2.26 2.02 -18.88
N ILE A 65 -2.69 1.42 -17.77
CA ILE A 65 -2.94 -0.01 -17.67
C ILE A 65 -4.14 -0.39 -18.54
N ARG A 66 -3.97 -1.42 -19.37
CA ARG A 66 -5.05 -2.01 -20.17
C ARG A 66 -5.56 -3.31 -19.61
N GLU A 67 -4.66 -4.14 -19.07
CA GLU A 67 -4.99 -5.44 -18.53
C GLU A 67 -3.98 -5.82 -17.44
N ILE A 68 -4.48 -6.46 -16.38
CA ILE A 68 -3.66 -6.99 -15.29
C ILE A 68 -3.90 -8.50 -15.21
N GLY A 69 -2.82 -9.26 -15.32
CA GLY A 69 -2.78 -10.70 -15.09
C GLY A 69 -1.40 -11.10 -14.59
N ASP A 70 -0.80 -12.15 -15.16
CA ASP A 70 0.60 -12.52 -14.90
C ASP A 70 1.59 -11.39 -15.26
N VAL A 71 1.17 -10.53 -16.20
CA VAL A 71 1.87 -9.32 -16.63
C VAL A 71 0.86 -8.16 -16.69
N ILE A 72 1.37 -6.94 -16.62
CA ILE A 72 0.59 -5.72 -16.87
C ILE A 72 0.81 -5.32 -18.32
N LEU A 73 -0.30 -5.20 -19.06
CA LEU A 73 -0.29 -4.81 -20.46
C LEU A 73 -0.59 -3.32 -20.62
N VAL A 74 0.20 -2.66 -21.46
CA VAL A 74 0.07 -1.24 -21.84
C VAL A 74 0.11 -1.10 -23.36
N ASP A 75 -0.28 0.04 -23.92
CA ASP A 75 -0.37 0.18 -25.38
C ASP A 75 1.01 0.10 -26.06
N ASP A 76 1.94 0.96 -25.64
CA ASP A 76 3.29 1.07 -26.20
C ASP A 76 4.31 1.60 -25.16
N GLU A 77 5.46 2.11 -25.58
CA GLU A 77 6.53 2.57 -24.68
C GLU A 77 6.38 4.04 -24.23
N GLU A 78 5.51 4.82 -24.88
CA GLU A 78 5.33 6.26 -24.63
C GLU A 78 4.63 6.53 -23.29
N VAL A 79 4.08 5.49 -22.66
CA VAL A 79 3.47 5.52 -21.33
C VAL A 79 4.47 5.71 -20.18
N VAL A 80 5.77 5.61 -20.46
CA VAL A 80 6.84 5.72 -19.45
C VAL A 80 7.28 7.17 -19.34
N GLU A 81 7.13 7.72 -18.14
CA GLU A 81 7.46 9.10 -17.79
C GLU A 81 8.70 9.13 -16.88
N GLU A 82 9.56 10.14 -17.08
CA GLU A 82 10.76 10.36 -16.24
C GLU A 82 10.63 11.58 -15.32
N ASP A 83 9.66 12.47 -15.59
CA ASP A 83 9.51 13.78 -14.93
C ASP A 83 8.28 13.87 -14.01
N ILE A 84 7.96 12.79 -13.28
CA ILE A 84 6.95 12.87 -12.22
C ILE A 84 7.60 13.45 -10.96
N ASP A 85 7.02 14.52 -10.41
CA ASP A 85 7.43 15.06 -9.10
C ASP A 85 7.11 14.03 -8.00
N PRO A 86 8.12 13.35 -7.42
CA PRO A 86 7.89 12.33 -6.42
C PRO A 86 7.56 12.94 -5.05
N GLU A 87 7.76 14.24 -4.84
CA GLU A 87 7.44 14.92 -3.58
C GLU A 87 5.93 15.14 -3.41
N ALA A 88 5.19 15.17 -4.52
CA ALA A 88 3.74 15.29 -4.53
C ALA A 88 3.01 14.01 -4.10
N TYR A 89 3.69 12.85 -4.09
CA TYR A 89 3.07 11.55 -3.87
C TYR A 89 3.72 10.77 -2.74
N SER A 90 2.92 9.96 -2.06
CA SER A 90 3.38 9.08 -0.99
C SER A 90 3.33 7.62 -1.41
N SER A 91 4.29 6.83 -0.94
CA SER A 91 4.17 5.37 -1.01
C SER A 91 3.21 4.79 0.03
N LEU A 92 2.78 5.61 1.00
CA LEU A 92 2.11 5.26 2.25
C LEU A 92 2.88 4.31 3.17
N ILE A 93 3.75 3.45 2.63
CA ILE A 93 4.50 2.45 3.37
C ILE A 93 5.31 3.08 4.49
N ASN A 94 5.31 2.42 5.65
CA ASN A 94 6.00 2.83 6.87
C ASN A 94 5.48 4.12 7.53
N SER A 95 4.41 4.72 6.99
CA SER A 95 3.72 5.84 7.64
C SER A 95 3.12 5.39 8.96
N GLU A 96 3.29 6.21 9.99
CA GLU A 96 2.67 6.00 11.30
C GLU A 96 1.16 6.26 11.18
N VAL A 97 0.33 5.41 11.78
CA VAL A 97 -1.11 5.63 11.88
C VAL A 97 -1.42 5.99 13.31
N LEU A 98 -1.86 7.23 13.52
CA LEU A 98 -2.14 7.78 14.84
C LEU A 98 -3.59 8.24 14.95
N THR A 99 -4.22 8.08 16.11
CA THR A 99 -5.50 8.73 16.39
C THR A 99 -5.32 10.25 16.55
N GLU A 100 -6.42 11.01 16.49
CA GLU A 100 -6.41 12.46 16.76
C GLU A 100 -5.82 12.83 18.14
N ASN A 101 -5.94 11.94 19.12
CA ASN A 101 -5.38 12.11 20.46
C ASN A 101 -3.91 11.67 20.58
N GLY A 102 -3.31 11.20 19.48
CA GLY A 102 -1.90 10.83 19.39
C GLY A 102 -1.59 9.38 19.77
N GLU A 103 -2.59 8.52 19.91
CA GLU A 103 -2.37 7.09 20.14
C GLU A 103 -1.87 6.42 18.86
N LEU A 104 -0.84 5.56 18.97
CA LEU A 104 -0.25 4.87 17.83
C LEU A 104 -0.95 3.53 17.56
N LEU A 105 -1.65 3.45 16.41
CA LEU A 105 -2.27 2.21 15.90
C LEU A 105 -1.29 1.35 15.07
N GLY A 106 -0.09 1.87 14.79
CA GLY A 106 0.97 1.11 14.14
C GLY A 106 1.52 1.78 12.88
N ARG A 107 1.99 0.97 11.92
CA ARG A 107 2.56 1.45 10.65
C ARG A 107 1.97 0.75 9.45
N VAL A 108 1.80 1.50 8.37
CA VAL A 108 1.32 0.98 7.07
C VAL A 108 2.33 0.00 6.47
N ARG A 109 1.85 -1.19 6.13
CA ARG A 109 2.57 -2.27 5.41
C ARG A 109 2.15 -2.38 3.95
N GLY A 110 0.90 -2.03 3.67
CA GLY A 110 0.31 -2.10 2.34
C GLY A 110 -1.05 -1.42 2.33
N PHE A 111 -1.74 -1.53 1.21
CA PHE A 111 -3.09 -1.02 1.03
C PHE A 111 -3.81 -1.81 -0.06
N LYS A 112 -5.14 -1.76 -0.03
CA LYS A 112 -6.02 -2.24 -1.10
C LYS A 112 -6.53 -1.06 -1.91
N PHE A 113 -6.67 -1.25 -3.21
CA PHE A 113 -7.20 -0.23 -4.09
C PHE A 113 -7.94 -0.89 -5.26
N ASP A 114 -8.82 -0.13 -5.90
CA ASP A 114 -9.44 -0.50 -7.17
C ASP A 114 -8.51 -0.07 -8.32
N THR A 115 -8.11 -1.00 -9.19
CA THR A 115 -7.24 -0.70 -10.32
C THR A 115 -7.96 0.02 -11.46
N THR A 116 -9.30 0.11 -11.41
CA THR A 116 -10.12 0.76 -12.43
C THR A 116 -10.09 2.28 -12.31
N ASP A 117 -10.24 2.80 -11.09
CA ASP A 117 -10.27 4.23 -10.81
C ASP A 117 -9.14 4.69 -9.88
N GLY A 118 -8.31 3.78 -9.41
CA GLY A 118 -7.18 4.05 -8.53
C GLY A 118 -7.57 4.24 -7.06
N LYS A 119 -8.85 4.22 -6.69
CA LYS A 119 -9.26 4.53 -5.31
C LYS A 119 -8.66 3.55 -4.33
N VAL A 120 -7.95 4.08 -3.34
CA VAL A 120 -7.50 3.33 -2.18
C VAL A 120 -8.73 3.06 -1.32
N LEU A 121 -8.91 1.81 -0.90
CA LEU A 121 -10.08 1.36 -0.13
C LEU A 121 -9.72 1.20 1.35
N SER A 122 -8.57 0.58 1.63
CA SER A 122 -8.13 0.29 2.99
C SER A 122 -6.61 0.25 3.10
N LEU A 123 -6.12 0.55 4.29
CA LEU A 123 -4.73 0.38 4.70
C LEU A 123 -4.56 -0.96 5.41
N ILE A 124 -3.40 -1.58 5.21
CA ILE A 124 -2.94 -2.73 5.98
C ILE A 124 -1.87 -2.21 6.94
N ILE A 125 -2.11 -2.32 8.24
CA ILE A 125 -1.22 -1.81 9.29
C ILE A 125 -0.71 -2.95 10.18
N ALA A 126 0.44 -2.73 10.82
CA ALA A 126 0.98 -3.63 11.83
C ALA A 126 1.42 -2.85 13.07
N SER A 127 1.15 -3.41 14.26
CA SER A 127 1.42 -2.81 15.57
C SER A 127 2.92 -2.58 15.85
N ILE A 128 3.81 -3.35 15.23
CA ILE A 128 5.26 -3.19 15.38
C ILE A 128 5.97 -3.27 14.01
N GLY A 129 6.78 -2.25 13.73
CA GLY A 129 7.26 -1.94 12.39
C GLY A 129 8.76 -2.01 12.26
N ILE A 130 9.29 -3.20 11.96
CA ILE A 130 10.51 -3.31 11.16
C ILE A 130 10.04 -3.81 9.79
N PRO A 131 10.22 -3.03 8.69
CA PRO A 131 9.77 -3.41 7.34
C PRO A 131 10.29 -4.78 6.88
N GLN A 132 11.39 -5.25 7.47
CA GLN A 132 12.05 -6.52 7.15
C GLN A 132 11.37 -7.73 7.81
N ILE A 133 10.44 -7.55 8.76
CA ILE A 133 9.81 -8.68 9.45
C ILE A 133 8.65 -9.22 8.61
N PRO A 134 8.70 -10.53 8.24
CA PRO A 134 7.64 -11.18 7.48
C PRO A 134 6.29 -11.16 8.21
N GLU A 135 5.20 -11.08 7.44
CA GLU A 135 3.82 -11.03 7.93
C GLU A 135 3.39 -12.29 8.70
N GLN A 136 4.10 -13.43 8.55
CA GLN A 136 3.80 -14.63 9.34
C GLN A 136 4.15 -14.43 10.83
N ILE A 137 4.99 -13.44 11.15
CA ILE A 137 5.50 -13.23 12.51
C ILE A 137 4.65 -12.21 13.28
N ILE A 138 4.08 -11.22 12.59
CA ILE A 138 3.35 -10.09 13.20
C ILE A 138 1.93 -10.04 12.64
N SER A 139 0.97 -9.75 13.51
CA SER A 139 -0.41 -9.57 13.12
C SER A 139 -0.62 -8.30 12.32
N THR A 140 -1.42 -8.42 11.26
CA THR A 140 -1.79 -7.31 10.40
C THR A 140 -3.27 -7.00 10.56
N TYR A 141 -3.60 -5.72 10.43
CA TYR A 141 -4.93 -5.18 10.62
C TYR A 141 -5.31 -4.34 9.41
N GLU A 142 -6.57 -4.41 9.02
CA GLU A 142 -7.16 -3.60 7.96
C GLU A 142 -7.91 -2.42 8.57
N LEU A 143 -7.63 -1.22 8.07
CA LEU A 143 -8.31 0.03 8.43
C LEU A 143 -8.86 0.68 7.16
N SER A 144 -10.12 1.13 7.17
CA SER A 144 -10.68 1.86 6.02
C SER A 144 -9.90 3.15 5.75
N ILE A 145 -9.72 3.50 4.47
CA ILE A 145 -9.13 4.80 4.11
C ILE A 145 -9.98 5.98 4.59
N ASP A 146 -11.28 5.74 4.79
CA ASP A 146 -12.23 6.75 5.22
C ASP A 146 -11.98 7.25 6.63
N GLU A 147 -11.25 6.48 7.43
CA GLU A 147 -10.89 6.88 8.79
C GLU A 147 -9.79 7.95 8.82
N ILE A 148 -9.10 8.23 7.70
CA ILE A 148 -8.05 9.25 7.64
C ILE A 148 -8.66 10.65 7.65
N VAL A 149 -8.27 11.43 8.67
CA VAL A 149 -8.60 12.85 8.84
C VAL A 149 -7.55 13.75 8.20
N SER A 150 -6.27 13.41 8.36
CA SER A 150 -5.16 14.23 7.87
C SER A 150 -3.96 13.36 7.52
N SER A 151 -3.18 13.80 6.54
CA SER A 151 -1.90 13.20 6.18
C SER A 151 -0.74 14.16 6.49
N GLY A 152 0.42 13.60 6.79
CA GLY A 152 1.70 14.28 6.80
C GLY A 152 2.75 13.40 6.11
N PRO A 153 4.02 13.85 5.98
CA PRO A 153 5.01 13.18 5.15
C PRO A 153 5.24 11.70 5.46
N ASN A 154 5.17 11.30 6.74
CA ASN A 154 5.32 9.90 7.20
C ASN A 154 4.31 9.54 8.29
N ARG A 155 3.13 10.19 8.28
CA ARG A 155 2.10 9.97 9.29
C ARG A 155 0.70 10.16 8.71
N LEU A 156 -0.24 9.40 9.22
CA LEU A 156 -1.66 9.47 8.92
C LEU A 156 -2.39 9.63 10.24
N ILE A 157 -3.22 10.65 10.35
CA ILE A 157 -4.07 10.90 11.50
C ILE A 157 -5.45 10.36 11.17
N VAL A 158 -5.98 9.51 12.03
CA VAL A 158 -7.28 8.86 11.90
C VAL A 158 -8.22 9.27 13.03
N PHE A 159 -9.53 9.12 12.82
CA PHE A 159 -10.52 9.45 13.85
C PHE A 159 -10.26 8.68 15.15
N GLU A 160 -10.62 9.29 16.27
CA GLU A 160 -10.74 8.58 17.55
C GLU A 160 -11.74 7.41 17.42
N GLY A 161 -11.44 6.26 18.05
CA GLY A 161 -12.24 5.03 17.91
C GLY A 161 -11.91 4.21 16.67
N SER A 162 -10.92 4.61 15.86
CA SER A 162 -10.46 3.81 14.71
C SER A 162 -9.87 2.47 15.13
N GLU A 163 -9.32 2.37 16.33
CA GLU A 163 -8.80 1.16 16.97
C GLU A 163 -9.86 0.05 17.06
N GLU A 164 -11.11 0.40 17.33
CA GLU A 164 -12.23 -0.55 17.43
C GLU A 164 -12.68 -1.05 16.04
N LYS A 165 -12.36 -0.30 14.99
CA LYS A 165 -12.74 -0.61 13.59
C LYS A 165 -11.68 -1.45 12.88
N LEU A 166 -10.55 -1.75 13.54
CA LEU A 166 -9.48 -2.54 12.98
C LEU A 166 -9.90 -3.99 12.78
N LYS A 167 -9.88 -4.44 11.54
CA LYS A 167 -10.17 -5.84 11.19
C LYS A 167 -8.88 -6.64 11.08
N GLN A 168 -8.66 -7.59 11.97
CA GLN A 168 -7.48 -8.46 11.90
C GLN A 168 -7.49 -9.30 10.61
N LEU A 169 -6.41 -9.20 9.83
CA LEU A 169 -6.21 -9.96 8.58
C LEU A 169 -5.36 -11.21 8.82
N THR A 170 -4.28 -11.08 9.58
CA THR A 170 -3.37 -12.19 9.92
C THR A 170 -3.09 -12.21 11.41
N VAL A 171 -2.98 -13.42 11.96
CA VAL A 171 -2.51 -13.65 13.32
C VAL A 171 -1.05 -14.10 13.25
N GLY A 172 -0.14 -13.27 13.74
CA GLY A 172 1.28 -13.58 13.78
C GLY A 172 1.60 -14.69 14.78
N VAL A 173 2.70 -15.42 14.55
CA VAL A 173 3.18 -16.46 15.49
C VAL A 173 3.45 -15.89 16.89
N LEU A 174 3.84 -14.62 17.00
CA LEU A 174 4.07 -13.97 18.31
C LEU A 174 2.78 -13.80 19.12
N GLU A 175 1.67 -13.46 18.46
CA GLU A 175 0.36 -13.35 19.11
C GLU A 175 -0.16 -14.75 19.53
N ARG A 176 0.04 -15.77 18.68
CA ARG A 176 -0.27 -17.18 19.04
C ARG A 176 0.49 -17.71 20.25
N LEU A 177 1.62 -17.10 20.59
CA LEU A 177 2.43 -17.42 21.76
C LEU A 177 2.16 -16.48 22.95
N GLY A 178 1.19 -15.57 22.84
CA GLY A 178 0.82 -14.62 23.89
C GLY A 178 1.81 -13.45 24.07
N LEU A 179 2.66 -13.17 23.06
CA LEU A 179 3.76 -12.19 23.14
C LEU A 179 3.59 -11.02 22.16
N GLY A 180 2.47 -10.92 21.44
CA GLY A 180 2.31 -10.04 20.28
C GLY A 180 1.02 -9.24 20.19
N GLU A 181 0.23 -9.18 21.27
CA GLU A 181 -1.01 -8.38 21.29
C GLU A 181 -0.73 -6.92 20.93
N ALA A 182 -1.66 -6.35 20.15
CA ALA A 182 -1.53 -4.98 19.73
C ALA A 182 -1.63 -4.01 20.92
N PRO A 183 -0.86 -2.91 20.94
CA PRO A 183 -0.85 -1.95 22.05
C PRO A 183 -2.24 -1.48 22.51
N TRP A 184 -3.17 -1.29 21.57
CA TRP A 184 -4.54 -0.85 21.81
C TRP A 184 -5.50 -1.94 22.30
N GLN A 185 -5.13 -3.23 22.21
CA GLN A 185 -5.94 -4.34 22.75
C GLN A 185 -5.73 -4.56 24.25
N LYS A 186 -4.69 -3.95 24.84
CA LYS A 186 -4.32 -4.18 26.25
C LYS A 186 -5.31 -3.60 27.27
N GLU A 187 -6.24 -2.76 26.85
CA GLU A 187 -7.23 -2.16 27.77
C GLU A 187 -8.45 -3.07 28.03
N GLU A 188 -8.72 -4.08 27.20
CA GLU A 188 -9.88 -4.98 27.41
C GLU A 188 -9.67 -6.01 28.53
N ASP A 189 -8.42 -6.38 28.84
CA ASP A 189 -8.10 -7.43 29.81
C ASP A 189 -8.00 -6.94 31.28
N GLY A 190 -8.21 -5.65 31.53
CA GLY A 190 -8.14 -5.05 32.87
C GLY A 190 -9.42 -5.12 33.71
N LEU A 191 -10.48 -5.76 33.22
CA LEU A 191 -11.85 -5.67 33.75
C LEU A 191 -12.41 -7.02 34.21
N TYR A 192 -11.73 -7.72 35.13
CA TYR A 192 -12.32 -8.81 35.92
C TYR A 192 -11.76 -8.89 37.35
#